data_AF-A0A699KBW8-F1
#
_entry.id   AF-A0A699KBW8-F1
#
_cell.length_a   1.000
_cell.length_b   1.000
_cell.length_c   1.000
_cell.angle_alpha   90.00
_cell.angle_beta   90.00
_cell.angle_gamma   90.00
#
_symmetry.space_group_name_H-M   'P 1'
#
loop_
_entity.id
_entity.type
_entity.pdbx_description
1 polymer ?
#
loop_
_entity_poly.entity_id
_entity_poly.type
_entity_poly.pdbx_seq_one_letter_code
_entity_poly.pdbx_strand_id
1 'polypeptide(L)'
;QTTNVVEPEIRTNVTMADNCTMAQMLQAPIEGYEDAIVVPQINANNFELKQTLINLTTYLRNEITNFLQKPNETFNEEWERFKDLLCQCPHHGFSELHQLDTFYNALNPNDQDALDSAAGGNFLDKIPRECLSIIENCCIPRG
;
A
#
# COMPACT_ATOMS: atom_id res chain seq x y z
N GLN A 1 -4.85 -68.14 67.04
CA GLN A 1 -4.61 -66.68 67.07
C GLN A 1 -3.14 -66.49 66.71
N THR A 2 -2.88 -65.84 65.56
CA THR A 2 -1.69 -65.04 65.16
C THR A 2 -0.29 -65.66 65.39
N THR A 3 0.66 -65.72 64.44
CA THR A 3 0.97 -64.78 63.37
C THR A 3 2.00 -65.40 62.42
N ASN A 4 1.82 -65.16 61.12
CA ASN A 4 2.81 -65.35 60.05
C ASN A 4 4.06 -64.48 60.29
N VAL A 5 5.25 -64.94 59.86
CA VAL A 5 6.12 -64.12 59.00
C VAL A 5 6.84 -65.05 58.02
N VAL A 6 6.63 -64.73 56.74
CA VAL A 6 7.11 -65.39 55.53
C VAL A 6 8.54 -64.92 55.20
N GLU A 7 9.26 -65.84 54.59
CA GLU A 7 10.56 -65.75 53.90
C GLU A 7 10.75 -64.51 53.00
N PRO A 8 11.98 -64.01 52.82
CA PRO A 8 12.25 -62.80 52.02
C PRO A 8 12.48 -63.11 50.53
N GLU A 9 12.64 -62.02 49.77
CA GLU A 9 13.15 -61.92 48.38
C GLU A 9 12.12 -61.90 47.24
N ILE A 10 11.47 -60.73 47.07
CA ILE A 10 10.91 -60.35 45.77
C ILE A 10 12.05 -59.84 44.89
N ARG A 11 12.51 -60.70 43.98
CA ARG A 11 13.22 -60.31 42.78
C ARG A 11 12.26 -60.39 41.59
N THR A 12 11.88 -59.26 41.01
CA THR A 12 11.41 -59.14 39.61
C THR A 12 11.25 -57.65 39.27
N ASN A 13 12.29 -57.07 38.68
CA ASN A 13 12.40 -56.66 37.28
C ASN A 13 11.40 -55.55 36.85
N VAL A 14 11.95 -54.35 36.63
CA VAL A 14 11.25 -53.23 35.98
C VAL A 14 10.86 -53.64 34.57
N THR A 15 9.56 -53.84 34.31
CA THR A 15 9.00 -53.87 32.96
C THR A 15 8.59 -52.46 32.56
N MET A 16 9.16 -51.95 31.47
CA MET A 16 8.89 -50.62 30.94
C MET A 16 7.43 -50.53 30.47
N ALA A 17 6.77 -49.42 30.80
CA ALA A 17 5.42 -49.11 30.35
C ALA A 17 5.27 -49.31 28.84
N ASP A 18 4.20 -49.99 28.43
CA ASP A 18 3.91 -50.26 27.04
C ASP A 18 3.86 -48.96 26.23
N ASN A 19 4.71 -48.85 25.21
CA ASN A 19 4.71 -47.74 24.26
C ASN A 19 3.39 -47.61 23.46
N CYS A 20 2.44 -48.53 23.62
CA CYS A 20 1.13 -48.48 22.99
C CYS A 20 0.25 -47.36 23.56
N THR A 21 0.46 -46.95 24.82
CA THR A 21 -0.37 -45.94 25.49
C THR A 21 -0.14 -44.54 24.92
N MET A 22 1.09 -44.23 24.49
CA MET A 22 1.42 -42.95 23.84
C MET A 22 0.80 -42.83 22.44
N ALA A 23 0.78 -43.92 21.67
CA ALA A 23 0.15 -43.94 20.35
C ALA A 23 -1.37 -43.72 20.43
N GLN A 24 -2.02 -44.30 21.44
CA GLN A 24 -3.46 -44.14 21.67
C GLN A 24 -3.86 -42.72 22.08
N MET A 25 -3.00 -41.98 22.81
CA MET A 25 -3.25 -40.56 23.10
C MET A 25 -3.14 -39.67 21.86
N LEU A 26 -2.31 -40.04 20.88
CA LEU A 26 -2.21 -39.36 19.58
C LEU A 26 -3.33 -39.76 18.61
N GLN A 27 -4.11 -40.79 18.93
CA GLN A 27 -5.20 -41.35 18.11
C GLN A 27 -6.60 -40.97 18.58
N ALA A 28 -6.73 -39.95 19.45
CA ALA A 28 -8.03 -39.37 19.76
C ALA A 28 -8.77 -39.03 18.46
N PRO A 29 -10.00 -39.53 18.23
CA PRO A 29 -10.75 -39.20 17.04
C PRO A 29 -10.94 -37.68 16.97
N ILE A 30 -10.52 -37.08 15.87
CA ILE A 30 -10.99 -35.75 15.43
C ILE A 30 -12.46 -35.78 14.98
N GLU A 31 -13.12 -36.92 15.18
CA GLU A 31 -14.52 -37.23 14.96
C GLU A 31 -15.39 -36.43 15.94
N GLY A 32 -15.74 -35.21 15.51
CA GLY A 32 -16.50 -34.25 16.29
C GLY A 32 -16.23 -32.80 15.88
N TYR A 33 -15.15 -32.56 15.14
CA TYR A 33 -14.82 -31.24 14.59
C TYR A 33 -14.82 -31.19 13.07
N GLU A 34 -15.21 -32.27 12.37
CA GLU A 34 -15.33 -32.26 10.91
C GLU A 34 -16.36 -31.22 10.42
N ASP A 35 -17.34 -30.87 11.27
CA ASP A 35 -18.36 -29.85 10.98
C ASP A 35 -18.03 -28.45 11.56
N ALA A 36 -16.89 -28.25 12.21
CA ALA A 36 -16.68 -27.08 13.10
C ALA A 36 -15.72 -26.00 12.58
N ILE A 37 -15.18 -26.11 11.37
CA ILE A 37 -14.48 -24.98 10.73
C ILE A 37 -15.01 -24.82 9.30
N VAL A 38 -16.20 -24.22 9.18
CA VAL A 38 -16.53 -23.46 7.98
C VAL A 38 -15.59 -22.25 8.00
N VAL A 39 -14.40 -22.38 7.41
CA VAL A 39 -13.56 -21.21 7.10
C VAL A 39 -14.45 -20.32 6.23
N PRO A 40 -14.84 -19.10 6.66
CA PRO A 40 -15.58 -18.22 5.79
C PRO A 40 -14.73 -18.01 4.54
N GLN A 41 -15.28 -18.33 3.36
CA GLN A 41 -14.61 -18.06 2.09
C GLN A 41 -14.51 -16.54 1.89
N ILE A 42 -13.52 -15.93 2.51
CA ILE A 42 -13.15 -14.54 2.32
C ILE A 42 -11.68 -14.60 1.93
N ASN A 43 -11.33 -14.25 0.68
CA ASN A 43 -10.31 -13.22 0.42
C ASN A 43 -9.71 -13.19 -0.99
N ALA A 44 -9.94 -14.12 -1.92
CA ALA A 44 -9.28 -14.07 -3.25
C ALA A 44 -9.62 -12.76 -4.00
N ASN A 45 -10.92 -12.45 -4.15
CA ASN A 45 -11.36 -11.20 -4.79
C ASN A 45 -10.88 -9.95 -4.04
N ASN A 46 -10.76 -10.02 -2.71
CA ASN A 46 -10.25 -8.90 -1.91
C ASN A 46 -8.75 -8.68 -2.14
N PHE A 47 -7.97 -9.76 -2.30
CA PHE A 47 -6.55 -9.67 -2.64
C PHE A 47 -6.36 -9.13 -4.06
N GLU A 48 -7.10 -9.65 -5.03
CA GLU A 48 -7.07 -9.16 -6.41
C GLU A 48 -7.46 -7.69 -6.53
N LEU A 49 -8.54 -7.26 -5.86
CA LEU A 49 -8.94 -5.85 -5.82
C LEU A 49 -7.90 -4.98 -5.12
N LYS A 50 -7.33 -5.43 -3.98
CA LYS A 50 -6.24 -4.71 -3.30
C LYS A 50 -5.03 -4.55 -4.20
N GLN A 51 -4.60 -5.61 -4.88
CA GLN A 51 -3.47 -5.56 -5.80
C GLN A 51 -3.75 -4.65 -7.00
N THR A 52 -4.96 -4.70 -7.55
CA THR A 52 -5.39 -3.84 -8.65
C THR A 52 -5.33 -2.37 -8.27
N LEU A 53 -5.80 -2.01 -7.07
CA LEU A 53 -5.74 -0.65 -6.56
C LEU A 53 -4.30 -0.17 -6.33
N ILE A 54 -3.42 -1.03 -5.81
CA ILE A 54 -1.99 -0.73 -5.64
C ILE A 54 -1.34 -0.45 -7.00
N ASN A 55 -1.63 -1.29 -8.01
CA ASN A 55 -1.09 -1.12 -9.36
C ASN A 55 -1.59 0.18 -10.00
N LEU A 56 -2.89 0.48 -9.87
CA LEU A 56 -3.47 1.73 -10.36
C LEU A 56 -2.85 2.96 -9.70
N THR A 57 -2.72 2.94 -8.36
CA THR A 57 -2.09 4.04 -7.60
C THR A 57 -0.64 4.22 -8.03
N THR A 58 0.09 3.13 -8.26
CA THR A 58 1.48 3.17 -8.73
C THR A 58 1.57 3.75 -10.14
N TYR A 59 0.68 3.33 -11.04
CA TYR A 59 0.60 3.85 -12.40
C TYR A 59 0.34 5.36 -12.38
N LEU A 60 -0.69 5.84 -11.68
CA LEU A 60 -1.02 7.26 -11.63
C LEU A 60 0.10 8.09 -11.00
N ARG A 61 0.77 7.58 -9.95
CA ARG A 61 1.95 8.26 -9.37
C ARG A 61 3.10 8.38 -10.37
N ASN A 62 3.30 7.37 -11.22
CA ASN A 62 4.30 7.42 -12.27
C ASN A 62 3.91 8.40 -13.38
N GLU A 63 2.63 8.48 -13.74
CA GLU A 63 2.14 9.48 -14.71
C GLU A 63 2.35 10.90 -14.17
N ILE A 64 2.13 11.14 -12.87
CA ILE A 64 2.40 12.44 -12.23
C ILE A 64 3.89 12.75 -12.30
N THR A 65 4.75 11.80 -11.89
CA THR A 65 6.20 12.01 -11.81
C THR A 65 6.85 12.22 -13.19
N ASN A 66 6.33 11.57 -14.22
CA ASN A 66 6.85 11.65 -15.60
C ASN A 66 6.01 12.59 -16.48
N PHE A 67 5.25 13.49 -15.85
CA PHE A 67 4.41 14.42 -16.56
C PHE A 67 5.25 15.33 -17.47
N LEU A 68 4.80 15.52 -18.70
CA LEU A 68 5.44 16.34 -19.72
C LEU A 68 4.36 16.96 -20.58
N GLN A 69 4.52 18.24 -20.92
CA GLN A 69 3.62 18.94 -21.82
C GLN A 69 3.65 18.34 -23.21
N LYS A 70 2.46 18.10 -23.77
CA LYS A 70 2.35 17.51 -25.10
C LYS A 70 2.59 18.57 -26.18
N PRO A 71 3.04 18.16 -27.38
CA PRO A 71 3.15 19.07 -28.50
C PRO A 71 1.80 19.72 -28.84
N ASN A 72 1.80 21.03 -29.02
CA ASN A 72 0.62 21.86 -29.33
C ASN A 72 -0.44 21.95 -28.21
N GLU A 73 -0.15 21.46 -27.00
CA GLU A 73 -1.01 21.63 -25.83
C GLU A 73 -0.78 23.03 -25.25
N THR A 74 -1.87 23.77 -25.04
CA THR A 74 -1.79 25.09 -24.40
C THR A 74 -1.47 24.96 -22.91
N PHE A 75 -0.91 26.00 -22.30
CA PHE A 75 -0.66 26.05 -20.85
C PHE A 75 -1.91 25.68 -20.02
N ASN A 76 -3.08 26.16 -20.44
CA ASN A 76 -4.37 25.88 -19.80
C ASN A 76 -4.76 24.40 -19.85
N GLU A 77 -4.67 23.79 -21.03
CA GLU A 77 -4.99 22.37 -21.21
C GLU A 77 -4.05 21.50 -20.38
N GLU A 78 -2.77 21.86 -20.31
CA GLU A 78 -1.77 21.15 -19.53
C GLU A 78 -2.01 21.27 -18.01
N TRP A 79 -2.33 22.47 -17.52
CA TRP A 79 -2.66 22.68 -16.11
C TRP A 79 -3.91 21.89 -15.69
N GLU A 80 -4.97 21.90 -16.50
CA GLU A 80 -6.17 21.11 -16.24
C GLU A 80 -5.87 19.60 -16.26
N ARG A 81 -5.06 19.13 -17.20
CA ARG A 81 -4.64 17.73 -17.26
C ARG A 81 -3.84 17.31 -16.03
N PHE A 82 -2.95 18.17 -15.54
CA PHE A 82 -2.19 17.90 -14.32
C PHE A 82 -3.11 17.81 -13.09
N LYS A 83 -4.05 18.75 -12.95
CA LYS A 83 -5.04 18.75 -11.87
C LYS A 83 -5.94 17.51 -11.90
N ASP A 84 -6.39 17.10 -13.09
CA ASP A 84 -7.19 15.90 -13.27
C ASP A 84 -6.42 14.65 -12.82
N LEU A 85 -5.13 14.57 -13.16
CA LEU A 85 -4.27 13.45 -12.77
C LEU A 85 -4.05 13.38 -11.25
N LEU A 86 -3.87 14.52 -10.58
CA LEU A 86 -3.81 14.61 -9.12
C LEU A 86 -5.15 14.18 -8.48
N CYS A 87 -6.27 14.59 -9.07
CA CYS A 87 -7.62 14.22 -8.63
C CYS A 87 -7.88 12.70 -8.74
N GLN A 88 -7.37 12.07 -9.80
CA GLN A 88 -7.46 10.61 -9.98
C GLN A 88 -6.64 9.83 -8.94
N CYS A 89 -5.62 10.43 -8.33
CA CYS A 89 -4.75 9.78 -7.36
C CYS A 89 -4.69 10.53 -6.00
N PRO A 90 -5.79 10.66 -5.25
CA PRO A 90 -5.86 11.50 -4.04
C PRO A 90 -4.90 11.08 -2.92
N HIS A 91 -4.41 9.83 -2.95
CA HIS A 91 -3.42 9.30 -2.00
C HIS A 91 -2.00 9.24 -2.58
N HIS A 92 -1.67 10.12 -3.55
CA HIS A 92 -0.38 10.13 -4.25
C HIS A 92 0.84 10.37 -3.35
N GLY A 93 0.67 11.02 -2.19
CA GLY A 93 1.73 11.27 -1.21
C GLY A 93 2.72 12.41 -1.56
N PHE A 94 2.63 12.98 -2.76
CA PHE A 94 3.40 14.18 -3.15
C PHE A 94 2.99 15.44 -2.38
N SER A 95 3.98 16.21 -1.91
CA SER A 95 3.77 17.54 -1.32
C SER A 95 3.40 18.56 -2.40
N GLU A 96 2.77 19.67 -2.00
CA GLU A 96 2.47 20.79 -2.92
C GLU A 96 3.71 21.30 -3.64
N LEU A 97 4.85 21.42 -2.93
CA LEU A 97 6.12 21.81 -3.52
C LEU A 97 6.56 20.84 -4.62
N HIS A 98 6.45 19.53 -4.39
CA HIS A 98 6.83 18.54 -5.38
C HIS A 98 5.90 18.56 -6.60
N GLN A 99 4.60 18.78 -6.39
CA GLN A 99 3.62 18.92 -7.47
C GLN A 99 3.94 20.14 -8.35
N LEU A 100 4.25 21.28 -7.74
CA LEU A 100 4.61 22.52 -8.44
C LEU A 100 5.93 22.40 -9.20
N ASP A 101 6.95 21.79 -8.58
CA ASP A 101 8.24 21.52 -9.23
C ASP A 101 8.07 20.58 -10.44
N THR A 102 7.30 19.51 -10.27
CA THR A 102 7.00 18.56 -11.34
C THR A 102 6.26 19.24 -12.49
N PHE A 103 5.24 20.04 -12.18
CA PHE A 103 4.50 20.80 -13.20
C PHE A 103 5.41 21.78 -13.93
N TYR A 104 6.20 22.59 -13.23
CA TYR A 104 7.11 23.55 -13.84
C TYR A 104 8.13 22.88 -14.76
N ASN A 105 8.76 21.79 -14.30
CA ASN A 105 9.77 21.06 -15.06
C ASN A 105 9.18 20.34 -16.29
N ALA A 106 7.87 20.08 -16.30
CA ALA A 106 7.16 19.47 -17.42
C ALA A 106 6.84 20.45 -18.56
N LEU A 107 6.83 21.76 -18.27
CA LEU A 107 6.49 22.80 -19.23
C LEU A 107 7.54 22.94 -20.32
N ASN A 108 7.09 23.37 -21.48
CA ASN A 108 7.99 23.84 -22.53
C ASN A 108 8.69 25.15 -22.10
N PRO A 109 9.86 25.48 -22.68
CA PRO A 109 10.64 26.66 -22.28
C PRO A 109 9.88 27.98 -22.37
N ASN A 110 8.98 28.15 -23.33
CA ASN A 110 8.23 29.41 -23.48
C ASN A 110 7.24 29.62 -22.32
N ASP A 111 6.58 28.54 -21.88
CA ASP A 111 5.65 28.59 -20.76
C ASP A 111 6.39 28.73 -19.42
N GLN A 112 7.60 28.16 -19.30
CA GLN A 112 8.50 28.42 -18.17
C GLN A 112 8.89 29.90 -18.09
N ASP A 113 9.37 30.47 -19.20
CA ASP A 113 9.75 31.89 -19.28
C ASP A 113 8.56 32.82 -18.97
N ALA A 114 7.35 32.45 -19.39
CA ALA A 114 6.12 33.18 -19.09
C ALA A 114 5.79 33.15 -17.58
N LEU A 115 5.94 31.99 -16.93
CA LEU A 115 5.74 31.88 -15.48
C LEU A 115 6.79 32.65 -14.69
N ASP A 116 8.06 32.56 -15.06
CA ASP A 116 9.14 33.32 -14.42
C ASP A 116 8.91 34.84 -14.57
N SER A 117 8.50 35.27 -15.77
CA SER A 117 8.13 36.66 -16.02
C SER A 117 6.95 37.12 -15.15
N ALA A 118 5.92 36.28 -15.00
CA ALA A 118 4.77 36.57 -14.14
C ALA A 118 5.12 36.57 -12.65
N ALA A 119 6.09 35.76 -12.23
CA ALA A 119 6.63 35.72 -10.87
C ALA A 119 7.58 36.89 -10.56
N GLY A 120 8.07 37.60 -11.59
CA GLY A 120 9.08 38.65 -11.46
C GLY A 120 10.46 38.10 -11.09
N GLY A 121 10.78 36.89 -11.57
CA GLY A 121 12.00 36.14 -11.22
C GLY A 121 11.72 34.63 -11.31
N ASN A 122 12.63 33.79 -10.82
CA ASN A 122 12.43 32.35 -10.81
C ASN A 122 11.14 31.96 -10.06
N PHE A 123 10.25 31.27 -10.75
CA PHE A 123 8.97 30.79 -10.23
C PHE A 123 9.15 29.85 -9.03
N LEU A 124 10.18 28.99 -9.06
CA LEU A 124 10.44 28.00 -8.01
C LEU A 124 11.00 28.62 -6.70
N ASP A 125 11.38 29.90 -6.71
CA ASP A 125 11.80 30.62 -5.50
C ASP A 125 10.61 31.15 -4.68
N LYS A 126 9.39 31.09 -5.23
CA LYS A 126 8.15 31.54 -4.56
C LYS A 126 7.62 30.49 -3.60
N ILE A 127 6.80 30.93 -2.65
CA ILE A 127 6.08 29.99 -1.76
C ILE A 127 4.94 29.30 -2.53
N PRO A 128 4.53 28.06 -2.17
CA PRO A 128 3.53 27.30 -2.93
C PRO A 128 2.23 28.04 -3.23
N ARG A 129 1.75 28.83 -2.25
CA ARG A 129 0.54 29.64 -2.41
C ARG A 129 0.67 30.71 -3.49
N GLU A 130 1.85 31.34 -3.60
CA GLU A 130 2.12 32.33 -4.65
C GLU A 130 2.26 31.65 -6.00
N CYS A 131 2.98 30.53 -6.07
CA CYS A 131 3.09 29.70 -7.28
C CYS A 131 1.71 29.36 -7.87
N LEU A 132 0.82 28.83 -7.05
CA LEU A 132 -0.56 28.51 -7.47
C LEU A 132 -1.31 29.75 -7.94
N SER A 133 -1.20 30.87 -7.23
CA SER A 133 -1.85 32.11 -7.65
C SER A 133 -1.32 32.61 -8.99
N ILE A 134 -0.03 32.46 -9.27
CA ILE A 134 0.58 32.87 -10.54
C ILE A 134 0.09 31.97 -11.67
N ILE A 135 0.09 30.65 -11.48
CA ILE A 135 -0.43 29.69 -12.46
C ILE A 135 -1.87 30.02 -12.83
N GLU A 136 -2.76 30.16 -11.83
CA GLU A 136 -4.18 30.48 -12.07
C GLU A 136 -4.36 31.83 -12.78
N ASN A 137 -3.54 32.83 -12.45
CA ASN A 137 -3.55 34.13 -13.14
C ASN A 137 -3.05 34.06 -14.59
N CYS A 138 -2.15 33.12 -14.91
CA CYS A 138 -1.72 32.85 -16.28
C CYS A 138 -2.77 32.06 -17.06
N CYS A 139 -3.58 31.26 -16.38
CA CYS A 139 -4.67 30.52 -17.00
C CYS A 139 -5.82 31.42 -17.47
N ILE A 140 -6.14 32.45 -16.70
CA ILE A 140 -7.21 33.40 -17.02
C ILE A 140 -6.72 34.36 -18.13
N PRO A 141 -7.35 34.40 -19.32
CA PRO A 141 -6.99 35.37 -20.35
C PRO A 141 -7.15 36.78 -19.80
N ARG A 142 -6.08 37.57 -19.77
CA ARG A 142 -6.20 39.01 -19.56
C ARG A 142 -6.81 39.60 -20.82
N GLY A 143 -8.12 39.83 -20.78
CA GLY A 143 -8.88 40.52 -21.83
C GLY A 143 -8.46 41.97 -22.01
#